data_AF-A0A7W0HWQ5-F1
#
_entry.id   AF-A0A7W0HWQ5-F1
#
_cell.length_a   1.000
_cell.length_b   1.000
_cell.length_c   1.000
_cell.angle_alpha   90.00
_cell.angle_beta   90.00
_cell.angle_gamma   90.00
#
_symmetry.space_group_name_H-M   'P 1'
#
loop_
_entity.id
_entity.type
_entity.pdbx_description
1 polymer ?
#
loop_
_entity_poly.entity_id
_entity_poly.type
_entity_poly.pdbx_seq_one_letter_code
_entity_poly.pdbx_strand_id
1 'polypeptide(L)'
;MGCYMKLAALLVASALGITANQADAAVVTKHFVVSATGFEAGAPVPTASGVFSFTYDNAAFITPITSAGLAIRNFNLPYTGVAKFTFNKGNDFLMVSDNISGLVSFTISPVVPGFGFVLRNPGGTPFIQTFLYSGSGKIWHASRIGVRELAAVPEPASWLMLIAGFAATGAALRASRRRGKVAFA
;
A
#
# COMPACT_ATOMS: atom_id res chain seq x y z
N MET A 1 14.25 51.32 -49.33
CA MET A 1 13.01 50.58 -49.65
C MET A 1 13.41 49.19 -50.10
N GLY A 2 13.34 48.19 -49.22
CA GLY A 2 13.80 46.85 -49.54
C GLY A 2 13.52 45.86 -48.41
N CYS A 3 12.85 44.78 -48.78
CA CYS A 3 12.75 43.47 -48.12
C CYS A 3 12.18 43.38 -46.70
N TYR A 4 10.90 43.01 -46.66
CA TYR A 4 10.19 42.36 -45.57
C TYR A 4 10.89 41.07 -45.12
N MET A 5 11.34 40.99 -43.87
CA MET A 5 11.69 39.72 -43.22
C MET A 5 10.60 39.36 -42.21
N LYS A 6 9.64 38.55 -42.68
CA LYS A 6 8.68 37.83 -41.86
C LYS A 6 9.44 36.81 -41.01
N LEU A 7 9.43 36.94 -39.69
CA LEU A 7 9.70 35.82 -38.79
C LEU A 7 8.50 35.67 -37.87
N ALA A 8 7.62 34.75 -38.27
CA ALA A 8 6.49 34.28 -37.50
C ALA A 8 7.01 33.46 -36.31
N ALA A 9 6.89 33.99 -35.10
CA ALA A 9 7.06 33.21 -33.88
C ALA A 9 5.72 32.54 -33.55
N LEU A 10 5.44 31.42 -34.20
CA LEU A 10 4.36 30.52 -33.81
C LEU A 10 4.94 29.49 -32.83
N LEU A 11 4.83 29.74 -31.54
CA LEU A 11 5.10 28.74 -30.50
C LEU A 11 3.76 28.31 -29.90
N VAL A 12 3.12 27.37 -30.59
CA VAL A 12 2.06 26.53 -30.03
C VAL A 12 2.73 25.56 -29.07
N ALA A 13 2.75 25.89 -27.78
CA ALA A 13 2.92 24.89 -26.75
C ALA A 13 1.53 24.35 -26.42
N SER A 14 1.20 23.24 -27.06
CA SER A 14 0.02 22.41 -26.79
C SER A 14 -0.11 22.18 -25.29
N ALA A 15 -1.12 22.79 -24.69
CA ALA A 15 -1.69 22.33 -23.44
C ALA A 15 -2.24 20.93 -23.74
N LEU A 16 -1.43 19.90 -23.49
CA LEU A 16 -1.91 18.53 -23.33
C LEU A 16 -2.92 18.61 -22.19
N GLY A 17 -4.20 18.65 -22.58
CA GLY A 17 -5.32 18.42 -21.70
C GLY A 17 -5.11 17.05 -21.09
N ILE A 18 -4.49 17.03 -19.91
CA ILE A 18 -4.68 15.98 -18.95
C ILE A 18 -6.13 16.18 -18.52
N THR A 19 -7.06 15.68 -19.34
CA THR A 19 -8.38 15.34 -18.84
C THR A 19 -8.08 14.34 -17.75
N ALA A 20 -8.19 14.78 -16.50
CA ALA A 20 -8.10 13.91 -15.35
C ALA A 20 -9.15 12.84 -15.58
N ASN A 21 -8.71 11.67 -16.07
CA ASN A 21 -9.56 10.51 -16.14
C ASN A 21 -10.09 10.33 -14.73
N GLN A 22 -11.42 10.31 -14.65
CA GLN A 22 -12.21 9.85 -13.51
C GLN A 22 -11.39 8.82 -12.74
N ALA A 23 -11.11 9.11 -11.47
CA ALA A 23 -10.24 8.28 -10.63
C ALA A 23 -10.69 6.83 -10.74
N ASP A 24 -9.92 6.06 -11.49
CA ASP A 24 -10.14 4.64 -11.73
C ASP A 24 -10.14 3.91 -10.39
N ALA A 25 -10.80 2.76 -10.33
CA ALA A 25 -10.75 1.88 -9.17
C ALA A 25 -9.29 1.68 -8.76
N ALA A 26 -8.86 2.33 -7.68
CA ALA A 26 -7.46 2.34 -7.31
C ALA A 26 -7.16 0.99 -6.65
N VAL A 27 -6.71 0.03 -7.47
CA VAL A 27 -6.03 -1.16 -6.97
C VAL A 27 -4.77 -0.68 -6.27
N VAL A 28 -4.79 -0.70 -4.94
CA VAL A 28 -3.68 -0.26 -4.11
C VAL A 28 -3.00 -1.48 -3.50
N THR A 29 -1.69 -1.39 -3.36
CA THR A 29 -0.93 -2.32 -2.52
C THR A 29 -0.44 -1.60 -1.28
N LYS A 30 -0.79 -2.13 -0.11
CA LYS A 30 -0.44 -1.57 1.20
C LYS A 30 0.29 -2.61 2.03
N HIS A 31 1.31 -2.16 2.77
CA HIS A 31 2.11 -3.02 3.63
C HIS A 31 2.03 -2.51 5.06
N PHE A 32 1.68 -3.38 6.00
CA PHE A 32 1.52 -3.04 7.41
C PHE A 32 2.39 -3.94 8.28
N VAL A 33 3.18 -3.33 9.16
CA VAL A 33 3.77 -4.05 10.30
C VAL A 33 2.72 -4.06 11.39
N VAL A 34 2.34 -5.25 11.82
CA VAL A 34 1.41 -5.47 12.92
C VAL A 34 2.20 -6.02 14.11
N SER A 35 1.91 -5.49 15.29
CA SER A 35 2.43 -5.96 16.57
C SER A 35 1.29 -6.01 17.59
N ALA A 36 1.22 -7.08 18.37
CA ALA A 36 0.21 -7.25 19.40
C ALA A 36 0.87 -7.81 20.67
N THR A 37 0.61 -7.17 21.80
CA THR A 37 1.26 -7.47 23.09
C THR A 37 0.24 -7.45 24.22
N GLY A 38 0.68 -7.93 25.38
CA GLY A 38 -0.16 -7.98 26.58
C GLY A 38 -1.32 -8.95 26.41
N PHE A 39 -1.04 -10.12 25.84
CA PHE A 39 -1.94 -11.26 25.85
C PHE A 39 -2.13 -11.78 27.28
N GLU A 40 -3.25 -12.46 27.53
CA GLU A 40 -3.53 -13.14 28.78
C GLU A 40 -2.54 -14.29 29.02
N ALA A 41 -2.42 -14.72 30.27
CA ALA A 41 -1.48 -15.75 30.68
C ALA A 41 -1.64 -17.07 29.88
N GLY A 42 -0.52 -17.64 29.46
CA GLY A 42 -0.46 -18.88 28.69
C GLY A 42 -0.52 -18.71 27.17
N ALA A 43 -0.48 -17.48 26.65
CA ALA A 43 -0.32 -17.24 25.22
C ALA A 43 1.02 -17.82 24.70
N PRO A 44 1.09 -18.32 23.45
CA PRO A 44 2.28 -18.99 22.94
C PRO A 44 3.48 -18.07 22.77
N VAL A 45 3.25 -16.77 22.57
CA VAL A 45 4.29 -15.74 22.48
C VAL A 45 3.88 -14.51 23.30
N PRO A 46 4.83 -13.81 23.93
CA PRO A 46 4.53 -12.57 24.67
C PRO A 46 4.22 -11.39 23.74
N THR A 47 4.69 -11.45 22.49
CA THR A 47 4.46 -10.45 21.45
C THR A 47 4.24 -11.15 20.12
N ALA A 48 3.08 -10.93 19.53
CA ALA A 48 2.79 -11.34 18.16
C ALA A 48 3.22 -10.23 17.21
N SER A 49 3.86 -10.59 16.11
CA SER A 49 4.31 -9.63 15.11
C SER A 49 4.33 -10.25 13.72
N GLY A 50 4.05 -9.45 12.69
CA GLY A 50 4.19 -9.86 11.30
C GLY A 50 4.03 -8.68 10.34
N VAL A 51 4.38 -8.91 9.08
CA VAL A 51 4.16 -7.95 7.98
C VAL A 51 3.05 -8.47 7.09
N PHE A 52 2.00 -7.68 6.95
CA PHE A 52 0.81 -8.00 6.16
C PHE A 52 0.75 -7.07 4.96
N SER A 53 0.69 -7.66 3.77
CA SER A 53 0.56 -6.92 2.52
C SER A 53 -0.80 -7.21 1.90
N PHE A 54 -1.50 -6.16 1.48
CA PHE A 54 -2.82 -6.26 0.88
C PHE A 54 -2.82 -5.55 -0.45
N THR A 55 -3.19 -6.26 -1.50
CA THR A 55 -3.52 -5.69 -2.80
C THR A 55 -5.03 -5.76 -2.97
N TYR A 56 -5.69 -4.61 -3.06
CA TYR A 56 -7.14 -4.54 -3.17
C TYR A 56 -7.62 -3.28 -3.86
N ASP A 57 -8.84 -3.34 -4.38
CA ASP A 57 -9.55 -2.18 -4.89
C ASP A 57 -10.08 -1.33 -3.72
N ASN A 58 -9.53 -0.14 -3.54
CA ASN A 58 -9.92 0.80 -2.48
C ASN A 58 -11.23 1.56 -2.79
N ALA A 59 -11.87 1.30 -3.93
CA ALA A 59 -13.19 1.84 -4.27
C ALA A 59 -14.31 0.80 -4.06
N ALA A 60 -13.99 -0.49 -4.02
CA ALA A 60 -14.97 -1.57 -4.00
C ALA A 60 -15.02 -2.35 -2.68
N PHE A 61 -16.17 -2.98 -2.46
CA PHE A 61 -16.31 -4.01 -1.43
C PHE A 61 -15.72 -5.32 -1.96
N ILE A 62 -14.81 -5.95 -1.21
CA ILE A 62 -14.25 -7.24 -1.62
C ILE A 62 -15.20 -8.36 -1.23
N THR A 63 -15.95 -8.82 -2.23
CA THR A 63 -16.64 -10.11 -2.21
C THR A 63 -16.38 -10.89 -3.50
N PRO A 64 -16.18 -12.22 -3.41
CA PRO A 64 -16.11 -13.01 -2.18
C PRO A 64 -14.83 -12.74 -1.37
N ILE A 65 -14.83 -13.15 -0.11
CA ILE A 65 -13.61 -13.17 0.74
C ILE A 65 -12.51 -13.92 -0.01
N THR A 66 -11.30 -13.37 0.00
CA THR A 66 -10.21 -13.90 -0.82
C THR A 66 -8.87 -13.95 -0.08
N SER A 67 -8.00 -14.85 -0.49
CA SER A 67 -6.58 -14.84 -0.14
C SER A 67 -5.73 -14.19 -1.23
N ALA A 68 -6.29 -13.93 -2.42
CA ALA A 68 -5.58 -13.29 -3.52
C ALA A 68 -5.29 -11.83 -3.17
N GLY A 69 -4.03 -11.42 -3.26
CA GLY A 69 -3.59 -10.09 -2.85
C GLY A 69 -3.18 -9.99 -1.37
N LEU A 70 -3.33 -11.06 -0.57
CA LEU A 70 -2.78 -11.12 0.77
C LEU A 70 -1.42 -11.82 0.77
N ALA A 71 -0.42 -11.15 1.33
CA ALA A 71 0.86 -11.78 1.66
C ALA A 71 1.22 -11.52 3.12
N ILE A 72 1.58 -12.58 3.85
CA ILE A 72 2.00 -12.52 5.25
C ILE A 72 3.47 -12.93 5.31
N ARG A 73 4.31 -12.11 5.95
CA ARG A 73 5.75 -12.35 6.11
C ARG A 73 6.15 -12.19 7.56
N ASN A 74 7.10 -13.00 8.01
CA ASN A 74 7.69 -12.93 9.35
C ASN A 74 6.64 -12.94 10.48
N PHE A 75 5.50 -13.62 10.25
CA PHE A 75 4.48 -13.76 11.28
C PHE A 75 4.90 -14.87 12.25
N ASN A 76 4.95 -14.56 13.54
CA ASN A 76 5.55 -15.43 14.56
C ASN A 76 4.53 -16.26 15.35
N LEU A 77 3.25 -16.23 14.98
CA LEU A 77 2.21 -17.07 15.55
C LEU A 77 1.89 -18.23 14.62
N PRO A 78 1.81 -19.49 15.11
CA PRO A 78 1.37 -20.60 14.31
C PRO A 78 -0.14 -20.51 14.07
N TYR A 79 -0.57 -20.73 12.83
CA TYR A 79 -1.98 -20.80 12.43
C TYR A 79 -2.17 -21.90 11.39
N THR A 80 -3.40 -22.41 11.30
CA THR A 80 -3.75 -23.51 10.38
C THR A 80 -4.60 -22.98 9.23
N GLY A 81 -4.38 -23.51 8.02
CA GLY A 81 -5.18 -23.15 6.85
C GLY A 81 -4.63 -21.93 6.09
N VAL A 82 -5.51 -21.29 5.32
CA VAL A 82 -5.15 -20.18 4.43
C VAL A 82 -5.72 -18.89 4.99
N ALA A 83 -4.84 -17.94 5.32
CA ALA A 83 -5.25 -16.59 5.69
C ALA A 83 -6.00 -15.92 4.53
N LYS A 84 -7.11 -15.29 4.87
CA LYS A 84 -7.96 -14.54 3.94
C LYS A 84 -8.16 -13.13 4.46
N PHE A 85 -8.66 -12.27 3.58
CA PHE A 85 -9.11 -10.95 3.96
C PHE A 85 -10.36 -10.53 3.20
N THR A 86 -11.01 -9.50 3.71
CA THR A 86 -12.06 -8.75 3.04
C THR A 86 -11.88 -7.27 3.37
N PHE A 87 -12.24 -6.41 2.42
CA PHE A 87 -12.23 -4.96 2.59
C PHE A 87 -13.63 -4.43 2.38
N ASN A 88 -14.07 -3.57 3.29
CA ASN A 88 -15.33 -2.88 3.20
C ASN A 88 -15.11 -1.38 3.08
N LYS A 89 -15.31 -0.83 1.88
CA LYS A 89 -15.18 0.60 1.65
C LYS A 89 -16.18 1.43 2.44
N GLY A 90 -17.41 0.98 2.58
CA GLY A 90 -18.47 1.72 3.28
C GLY A 90 -18.16 1.97 4.75
N ASN A 91 -17.41 1.07 5.40
CA ASN A 91 -16.98 1.20 6.79
C ASN A 91 -15.47 1.43 6.95
N ASP A 92 -14.75 1.58 5.82
CA ASP A 92 -13.30 1.68 5.69
C ASP A 92 -12.52 0.75 6.63
N PHE A 93 -12.85 -0.54 6.63
CA PHE A 93 -12.09 -1.54 7.36
C PHE A 93 -11.64 -2.68 6.45
N LEU A 94 -10.50 -3.25 6.84
CA LEU A 94 -9.93 -4.46 6.30
C LEU A 94 -9.89 -5.50 7.41
N MET A 95 -10.53 -6.64 7.19
CA MET A 95 -10.54 -7.76 8.12
C MET A 95 -9.64 -8.86 7.60
N VAL A 96 -8.84 -9.46 8.49
CA VAL A 96 -7.95 -10.58 8.21
C VAL A 96 -8.19 -11.68 9.21
N SER A 97 -8.23 -12.92 8.73
CA SER A 97 -8.19 -14.12 9.57
C SER A 97 -7.92 -15.36 8.71
N ASP A 98 -7.44 -16.44 9.34
CA ASP A 98 -7.41 -17.79 8.76
C ASP A 98 -8.81 -18.43 8.63
N ASN A 99 -9.83 -17.87 9.30
CA ASN A 99 -11.19 -18.40 9.24
C ASN A 99 -12.26 -17.30 9.19
N ILE A 100 -12.30 -16.57 8.07
CA ILE A 100 -13.39 -15.65 7.75
C ILE A 100 -14.56 -16.46 7.15
N SER A 101 -15.70 -16.48 7.83
CA SER A 101 -16.86 -17.30 7.49
C SER A 101 -18.10 -16.51 7.04
N GLY A 102 -18.06 -15.17 7.10
CA GLY A 102 -19.17 -14.32 6.68
C GLY A 102 -18.74 -12.90 6.31
N LEU A 103 -19.72 -12.10 5.87
CA LEU A 103 -19.49 -10.67 5.69
C LEU A 103 -19.12 -10.06 7.04
N VAL A 104 -17.89 -9.55 7.15
CA VAL A 104 -17.43 -8.78 8.31
C VAL A 104 -17.35 -9.60 9.61
N SER A 105 -17.21 -10.92 9.51
CA SER A 105 -17.00 -11.78 10.69
C SER A 105 -15.97 -12.87 10.41
N PHE A 106 -15.15 -13.15 11.43
CA PHE A 106 -14.29 -14.31 11.46
C PHE A 106 -14.61 -15.14 12.70
N THR A 107 -14.48 -16.45 12.58
CA THR A 107 -14.75 -17.39 13.67
C THR A 107 -13.44 -18.00 14.12
N ILE A 108 -13.16 -17.91 15.41
CA ILE A 108 -11.95 -18.50 15.99
C ILE A 108 -12.32 -19.76 16.77
N SER A 109 -11.63 -20.86 16.48
CA SER A 109 -11.76 -22.11 17.24
C SER A 109 -10.72 -22.12 18.36
N PRO A 110 -11.09 -22.37 19.63
CA PRO A 110 -10.11 -22.49 20.70
C PRO A 110 -9.16 -23.68 20.50
N VAL A 111 -9.57 -24.70 19.73
CA VAL A 111 -8.81 -25.95 19.54
C VAL A 111 -7.79 -25.84 18.41
N VAL A 112 -8.15 -25.16 17.32
CA VAL A 112 -7.30 -25.03 16.13
C VAL A 112 -6.54 -23.71 16.21
N PRO A 113 -5.21 -23.72 16.07
CA PRO A 113 -4.44 -22.48 16.03
C PRO A 113 -4.90 -21.54 14.92
N GLY A 114 -5.26 -20.32 15.28
CA GLY A 114 -5.81 -19.34 14.36
C GLY A 114 -5.62 -17.92 14.87
N PHE A 115 -5.81 -16.93 14.00
CA PHE A 115 -5.71 -15.52 14.34
C PHE A 115 -6.73 -14.69 13.57
N GLY A 116 -7.03 -13.52 14.09
CA GLY A 116 -7.88 -12.58 13.39
C GLY A 116 -7.77 -11.17 13.94
N PHE A 117 -7.86 -10.20 13.04
CA PHE A 117 -7.91 -8.80 13.42
C PHE A 117 -8.67 -7.95 12.41
N VAL A 118 -9.08 -6.76 12.86
CA VAL A 118 -9.75 -5.76 12.04
C VAL A 118 -8.92 -4.49 12.02
N LEU A 119 -8.41 -4.14 10.84
CA LEU A 119 -7.70 -2.91 10.53
C LEU A 119 -8.71 -1.86 10.07
N ARG A 120 -8.74 -0.71 10.72
CA ARG A 120 -9.60 0.43 10.39
C ARG A 120 -8.77 1.48 9.68
N ASN A 121 -9.42 2.21 8.77
CA ASN A 121 -8.84 3.30 7.98
C ASN A 121 -7.54 2.93 7.25
N PRO A 122 -7.48 1.82 6.49
CA PRO A 122 -6.24 1.36 5.86
C PRO A 122 -5.70 2.32 4.79
N GLY A 123 -6.53 3.25 4.29
CA GLY A 123 -6.10 4.32 3.37
C GLY A 123 -5.68 5.63 4.05
N GLY A 124 -5.85 5.75 5.37
CA GLY A 124 -5.62 6.98 6.15
C GLY A 124 -4.65 6.75 7.30
N THR A 125 -5.08 7.02 8.54
CA THR A 125 -4.32 6.68 9.75
C THR A 125 -4.79 5.32 10.28
N PRO A 126 -4.09 4.23 9.96
CA PRO A 126 -4.55 2.89 10.29
C PRO A 126 -4.50 2.64 11.80
N PHE A 127 -5.49 1.91 12.32
CA PHE A 127 -5.43 1.32 13.66
C PHE A 127 -6.09 -0.06 13.66
N ILE A 128 -5.64 -0.97 14.53
CA ILE A 128 -6.28 -2.27 14.68
C ILE A 128 -7.19 -2.23 15.90
N GLN A 129 -8.47 -2.56 15.71
CA GLN A 129 -9.47 -2.52 16.77
C GLN A 129 -9.35 -3.69 17.74
N THR A 130 -9.09 -4.88 17.21
CA THR A 130 -8.99 -6.12 17.99
C THR A 130 -7.97 -7.03 17.32
N PHE A 131 -7.19 -7.74 18.12
CA PHE A 131 -6.31 -8.82 17.67
C PHE A 131 -6.56 -10.03 18.56
N LEU A 132 -7.04 -11.11 17.95
CA LEU A 132 -7.32 -12.37 18.61
C LEU A 132 -6.38 -13.45 18.09
N TYR A 133 -6.01 -14.34 18.99
CA TYR A 133 -5.29 -15.57 18.69
C TYR A 133 -5.96 -16.74 19.41
N SER A 134 -5.96 -17.92 18.81
CA SER A 134 -6.41 -19.15 19.47
C SER A 134 -5.47 -20.31 19.27
N GLY A 135 -5.65 -21.33 20.10
CA GLY A 135 -4.91 -22.57 20.07
C GLY A 135 -4.95 -23.23 21.44
N SER A 136 -4.66 -24.53 21.49
CA SER A 136 -4.50 -25.27 22.75
C SER A 136 -5.69 -25.15 23.72
N GLY A 137 -6.91 -25.03 23.18
CA GLY A 137 -8.15 -24.93 23.96
C GLY A 137 -8.45 -23.52 24.51
N LYS A 138 -7.73 -22.48 24.08
CA LYS A 138 -7.89 -21.11 24.58
C LYS A 138 -7.98 -20.09 23.44
N ILE A 139 -8.50 -18.92 23.79
CA ILE A 139 -8.49 -17.71 22.96
C ILE A 139 -7.82 -16.62 23.79
N TRP A 140 -6.88 -15.92 23.17
CA TRP A 140 -6.15 -14.81 23.75
C TRP A 140 -6.45 -13.53 23.00
N HIS A 141 -6.61 -12.44 23.75
CA HIS A 141 -6.84 -11.09 23.27
C HIS A 141 -5.60 -10.25 23.59
N ALA A 142 -5.10 -9.53 22.60
CA ALA A 142 -4.05 -8.56 22.87
C ALA A 142 -4.65 -7.28 23.48
N SER A 143 -4.08 -6.79 24.57
CA SER A 143 -4.48 -5.52 25.19
C SER A 143 -3.83 -4.29 24.55
N ARG A 144 -2.72 -4.47 23.82
CA ARG A 144 -2.00 -3.40 23.15
C ARG A 144 -1.62 -3.81 21.74
N ILE A 145 -2.11 -3.07 20.76
CA ILE A 145 -1.94 -3.40 19.34
C ILE A 145 -1.35 -2.19 18.62
N GLY A 146 -0.21 -2.40 17.97
CA GLY A 146 0.45 -1.42 17.13
C GLY A 146 0.33 -1.82 15.67
N VAL A 147 0.00 -0.86 14.82
CA VAL A 147 0.07 -1.00 13.36
C VAL A 147 0.84 0.18 12.79
N ARG A 148 1.73 -0.11 11.84
CA ARG A 148 2.46 0.92 11.09
C ARG A 148 2.42 0.56 9.62
N GLU A 149 1.96 1.48 8.79
CA GLU A 149 2.12 1.36 7.35
C GLU A 149 3.61 1.51 7.00
N LEU A 150 4.14 0.58 6.21
CA LEU A 150 5.45 0.73 5.61
C LEU A 150 5.30 1.66 4.42
N ALA A 151 6.12 2.71 4.39
CA ALA A 151 6.20 3.57 3.22
C ALA A 151 6.50 2.72 1.99
N ALA A 152 5.77 2.97 0.90
CA ALA A 152 6.10 2.37 -0.38
C ALA A 152 7.55 2.73 -0.71
N VAL A 153 8.42 1.74 -0.76
CA VAL A 153 9.76 1.93 -1.31
C VAL A 153 9.54 2.27 -2.79
N PRO A 154 10.10 3.38 -3.31
CA PRO A 154 9.92 3.73 -4.72
C PRO A 154 10.31 2.53 -5.57
N GLU A 155 9.40 2.12 -6.46
CA GLU A 155 9.63 0.98 -7.30
C GLU A 155 10.88 1.22 -8.17
N PRO A 156 11.59 0.18 -8.62
CA PRO A 156 12.75 0.34 -9.50
C PRO A 156 12.47 1.25 -10.71
N ALA A 157 11.24 1.25 -11.24
CA ALA A 157 10.83 2.16 -12.30
C ALA A 157 10.82 3.63 -11.86
N SER A 158 10.37 3.94 -10.64
CA SER A 158 10.42 5.30 -10.07
C SER A 158 11.87 5.79 -9.93
N TRP A 159 12.79 4.91 -9.53
CA TRP A 159 14.22 5.21 -9.51
C TRP A 159 14.75 5.52 -10.91
N LEU A 160 14.40 4.69 -11.90
CA LEU A 160 14.82 4.91 -13.28
C LEU A 160 14.29 6.23 -13.84
N MET A 161 13.03 6.59 -13.55
CA MET A 161 12.46 7.88 -13.95
C MET A 161 13.18 9.06 -13.31
N LEU A 162 13.52 8.94 -12.03
CA LEU A 162 14.29 9.96 -11.30
C LEU A 162 15.70 10.11 -11.89
N ILE A 163 16.39 8.99 -12.15
CA ILE A 163 17.71 8.98 -12.81
C ILE A 163 17.63 9.57 -14.22
N ALA A 164 16.64 9.17 -15.01
CA ALA A 164 16.43 9.68 -16.36
C ALA A 164 16.15 11.19 -16.34
N GLY A 165 15.34 11.68 -15.40
CA GLY A 165 15.07 13.11 -15.21
C GLY A 165 16.34 13.90 -14.89
N PHE A 166 17.18 13.40 -14.00
CA PHE A 166 18.48 14.02 -13.69
C PHE A 166 19.45 13.99 -14.88
N ALA A 167 19.52 12.86 -15.61
CA ALA A 167 20.35 12.74 -16.80
C ALA A 167 19.92 13.75 -17.90
N ALA A 168 18.63 13.88 -18.14
CA ALA A 168 18.08 14.83 -19.11
C ALA A 168 18.38 16.29 -18.71
N THR A 169 18.18 16.63 -17.43
CA THR A 169 18.47 17.97 -16.90
C THR A 169 19.95 18.32 -17.02
N GLY A 170 20.83 17.37 -16.68
CA GLY A 170 22.27 17.53 -16.81
C GLY A 170 22.73 17.69 -18.27
N ALA A 171 22.15 16.92 -19.18
CA ALA A 171 22.43 17.03 -20.62
C ALA A 171 22.00 18.40 -21.18
N ALA A 172 20.84 18.91 -20.78
CA ALA A 172 20.34 20.22 -21.20
C ALA A 172 21.25 21.36 -20.72
N LEU A 173 21.68 21.33 -19.46
CA LEU A 173 22.62 22.31 -18.89
C LEU A 173 23.99 22.29 -19.59
N ARG A 174 24.46 21.11 -20.00
CA ARG A 174 25.71 20.98 -20.77
C ARG A 174 25.57 21.53 -22.19
N ALA A 175 24.42 21.30 -22.84
CA ALA A 175 24.15 21.78 -24.18
C ALA A 175 24.03 23.32 -24.22
N SER A 176 23.37 23.94 -23.25
CA SER A 176 23.21 25.41 -23.19
C SER A 176 24.55 26.12 -23.02
N ARG A 177 25.45 25.61 -22.15
CA ARG A 177 26.79 26.16 -21.96
C ARG A 177 27.65 26.14 -23.23
N ARG A 178 27.46 25.17 -24.13
CA ARG A 178 28.20 25.11 -25.40
C ARG A 178 27.72 26.14 -26.41
N ARG A 179 26.44 26.51 -26.41
CA ARG A 179 25.87 27.50 -27.33
C ARG A 179 26.25 28.95 -27.00
N GLY A 180 26.63 29.24 -25.76
CA GLY A 180 27.06 30.59 -25.33
C GLY A 180 28.46 31.03 -25.77
N LYS A 181 29.24 30.18 -26.47
CA LYS A 181 30.62 30.48 -26.93
C LYS A 181 30.72 30.80 -28.43
N VAL A 182 29.73 31.46 -29.02
CA VAL A 182 29.90 32.03 -30.37
C VAL A 182 30.38 33.47 -30.19
N ALA A 183 31.71 33.65 -30.20
CA ALA A 183 32.33 34.96 -30.25
C ALA A 183 32.11 35.56 -31.64
N PHE A 184 31.47 36.74 -31.70
CA PHE A 184 31.48 37.56 -32.91
C PHE A 184 32.91 38.08 -33.11
N ALA A 185 33.50 37.75 -34.25
CA ALA A 185 34.76 38.28 -34.75
C ALA A 185 34.49 39.14 -35.98
#